data_AF-A0A6G0UNQ5-F1
#
_entry.id   AF-A0A6G0UNQ5-F1
#
_cell.length_a   1.000
_cell.length_b   1.000
_cell.length_c   1.000
_cell.angle_alpha   90.00
_cell.angle_beta   90.00
_cell.angle_gamma   90.00
#
_symmetry.space_group_name_H-M   'P 1'
#
loop_
_entity.id
_entity.type
_entity.pdbx_description
1 polymer ?
#
loop_
_entity_poly.entity_id
_entity_poly.type
_entity_poly.pdbx_seq_one_letter_code
_entity_poly.pdbx_strand_id
1 'polypeptide(L)'
;MASSARVLSMLEKAKLVCWFEETHSLSMAARRYKSEFGMDPPNMAQVKKWHDQFMSTGSIEANDQVSLNQSFANVRDKLFIDKF
;
A
#
# COMPACT_ATOMS: atom_id res chain seq x y z
N MET A 1 -15.13 -3.94 20.07
CA MET A 1 -15.52 -3.68 18.67
C MET A 1 -14.59 -4.50 17.79
N ALA A 2 -15.07 -5.60 17.21
CA ALA A 2 -14.28 -6.46 16.36
C ALA A 2 -14.10 -5.77 15.00
N SER A 3 -12.91 -5.23 14.75
CA SER A 3 -12.52 -4.69 13.45
C SER A 3 -12.51 -5.84 12.45
N SER A 4 -13.58 -5.98 11.66
CA SER A 4 -13.63 -6.94 10.55
C SER A 4 -12.53 -6.53 9.57
N ALA A 5 -11.43 -7.27 9.58
CA ALA A 5 -10.25 -6.99 8.76
C ALA A 5 -10.60 -7.23 7.30
N ARG A 6 -11.07 -6.19 6.61
CA ARG A 6 -11.28 -6.21 5.17
C ARG A 6 -9.96 -6.55 4.50
N VAL A 7 -9.99 -7.54 3.61
CA VAL A 7 -8.88 -7.83 2.71
C VAL A 7 -8.76 -6.67 1.73
N LEU A 8 -7.68 -5.91 1.81
CA LEU A 8 -7.39 -4.82 0.86
C LEU A 8 -6.81 -5.40 -0.41
N SER A 9 -7.24 -4.85 -1.53
CA SER A 9 -6.65 -5.08 -2.83
C SER A 9 -5.19 -4.60 -2.87
N MET A 10 -4.42 -5.13 -3.82
CA MET A 10 -3.04 -4.70 -4.05
C MET A 10 -2.96 -3.20 -4.40
N LEU A 11 -3.95 -2.69 -5.15
CA LEU A 11 -4.04 -1.28 -5.51
C LEU A 11 -4.24 -0.38 -4.28
N GLU A 12 -5.16 -0.74 -3.38
CA GLU A 12 -5.39 0.00 -2.13
C GLU A 12 -4.12 0.06 -1.28
N LYS A 13 -3.41 -1.06 -1.14
CA LYS A 13 -2.14 -1.13 -0.41
C LYS A 13 -1.05 -0.27 -1.07
N ALA A 14 -0.91 -0.35 -2.39
CA ALA A 14 0.08 0.44 -3.14
C ALA A 14 -0.18 1.94 -3.04
N LYS A 15 -1.44 2.39 -3.20
CA LYS A 15 -1.83 3.79 -3.02
C LYS A 15 -1.51 4.29 -1.61
N LEU A 16 -1.81 3.49 -0.58
CA LEU A 16 -1.51 3.85 0.82
C LEU A 16 -0.01 4.03 1.06
N VAL A 17 0.82 3.09 0.58
CA VAL A 17 2.29 3.19 0.70
C VAL A 17 2.81 4.40 -0.06
N CYS A 18 2.29 4.65 -1.27
CA CYS A 18 2.67 5.80 -2.09
C CYS A 18 2.32 7.13 -1.40
N TRP A 19 1.08 7.31 -0.95
CA TRP A 19 0.70 8.54 -0.24
C TRP A 19 1.43 8.72 1.08
N PHE A 20 1.75 7.61 1.77
CA PHE A 20 2.55 7.68 2.99
C PHE A 20 3.97 8.15 2.68
N GLU A 21 4.61 7.63 1.64
CA GLU A 21 5.94 8.08 1.19
C GLU A 21 5.92 9.56 0.75
N GLU A 22 4.91 9.97 -0.02
CA GLU A 22 4.80 11.37 -0.48
C GLU A 22 4.61 12.36 0.67
N THR A 23 3.78 12.02 1.65
CA THR A 23 3.37 12.96 2.70
C THR A 23 4.12 12.78 4.00
N HIS A 24 4.84 11.67 4.16
CA HIS A 24 5.43 11.20 5.41
C HIS A 24 4.44 11.22 6.60
N SER A 25 3.13 11.15 6.30
CA SER A 25 2.07 11.35 7.29
C SER A 25 0.93 10.35 7.07
N LEU A 26 0.76 9.44 8.04
CA LEU A 26 -0.32 8.46 8.03
C LEU A 26 -1.71 9.12 8.05
N SER A 27 -1.86 10.25 8.75
CA SER A 27 -3.12 11.00 8.79
C SER A 27 -3.49 11.60 7.42
N MET A 28 -2.50 12.04 6.64
CA MET A 28 -2.71 12.53 5.28
C MET A 28 -3.04 11.37 4.32
N ALA A 29 -2.30 10.27 4.39
CA ALA A 29 -2.59 9.07 3.61
C ALA A 29 -4.00 8.52 3.92
N ALA A 30 -4.39 8.50 5.20
CA ALA A 30 -5.74 8.15 5.66
C ALA A 30 -6.84 9.01 5.05
N ARG A 31 -6.62 10.34 5.02
CA ARG A 31 -7.57 11.29 4.45
C ARG A 31 -7.74 11.08 2.95
N ARG A 32 -6.64 10.86 2.22
CA ARG A 32 -6.68 10.54 0.79
C ARG A 32 -7.39 9.22 0.52
N TYR A 33 -7.11 8.19 1.33
CA TYR A 33 -7.81 6.91 1.24
C TYR A 33 -9.32 7.04 1.40
N LYS A 34 -9.77 7.80 2.41
CA LYS A 34 -11.21 8.09 2.59
C LYS A 34 -11.81 8.84 1.40
N SER A 35 -11.07 9.80 0.84
CA SER A 35 -11.52 10.58 -0.32
C SER A 35 -11.68 9.72 -1.58
N GLU A 36 -10.79 8.75 -1.77
CA GLU A 36 -10.71 7.93 -2.97
C GLU A 36 -11.65 6.71 -2.92
N PHE A 37 -11.72 6.05 -1.77
CA PHE A 37 -12.45 4.80 -1.60
C PHE A 37 -13.74 4.95 -0.79
N GLY A 38 -14.01 6.12 -0.20
CA GLY A 38 -15.20 6.36 0.62
C GLY A 38 -15.24 5.56 1.93
N MET A 39 -14.09 5.04 2.37
CA MET A 39 -13.99 4.07 3.47
C MET A 39 -12.87 4.41 4.44
N ASP A 40 -13.01 3.95 5.68
CA ASP A 40 -11.94 4.07 6.66
C ASP A 40 -10.70 3.27 6.21
N PRO A 41 -9.51 3.87 6.34
CA PRO A 41 -8.26 3.20 6.03
C PRO A 41 -8.02 2.03 7.00
N PRO A 42 -7.23 1.05 6.57
CA PRO A 42 -6.84 -0.05 7.43
C PRO A 42 -5.92 0.42 8.57
N ASN A 43 -5.58 -0.50 9.46
CA ASN A 43 -4.74 -0.18 10.60
C ASN A 43 -3.41 0.46 10.15
N MET A 44 -3.12 1.65 10.65
CA MET A 44 -1.94 2.43 10.31
C MET A 44 -0.64 1.66 10.55
N ALA A 45 -0.61 0.76 11.54
CA ALA A 45 0.53 -0.11 11.79
C ALA A 45 0.82 -1.06 10.61
N GLN A 46 -0.23 -1.50 9.89
CA GLN A 46 -0.07 -2.34 8.69
C GLN A 46 0.47 -1.54 7.51
N VAL A 47 0.05 -0.28 7.36
CA VAL A 47 0.56 0.62 6.30
C VAL A 47 2.07 0.84 6.46
N LYS A 48 2.52 1.09 7.70
CA LYS A 48 3.96 1.21 7.97
C LYS A 48 4.72 -0.08 7.66
N LYS A 49 4.17 -1.24 8.04
CA LYS A 49 4.77 -2.54 7.70
C LYS A 49 4.91 -2.75 6.19
N TRP A 50 3.90 -2.38 5.41
CA TRP A 50 3.98 -2.47 3.94
C TRP A 50 5.01 -1.52 3.35
N HIS A 51 5.12 -0.31 3.91
CA HIS A 51 6.15 0.65 3.49
C HIS A 51 7.55 0.14 3.79
N ASP A 52 7.82 -0.30 5.02
CA ASP A 52 9.11 -0.88 5.42
C ASP A 52 9.47 -2.09 4.53
N GLN A 53 8.48 -2.94 4.23
CA GLN A 53 8.66 -4.11 3.35
C GLN A 53 8.91 -3.71 1.89
N PHE A 54 8.20 -2.71 1.37
CA PHE A 54 8.38 -2.19 0.02
C PHE A 54 9.76 -1.56 -0.15
N MET A 55 10.24 -0.81 0.85
CA MET A 55 11.59 -0.25 0.85
C MET A 55 12.67 -1.34 0.87
N SER A 56 12.44 -2.45 1.61
CA SER A 56 13.41 -3.53 1.72
C SER A 56 13.41 -4.52 0.55
N THR A 57 12.25 -4.79 -0.05
CA THR A 57 12.08 -5.89 -1.03
C THR A 57 11.56 -5.43 -2.40
N GLY A 58 11.08 -4.19 -2.50
CA GLY A 58 10.36 -3.69 -3.67
C GLY A 58 8.94 -4.24 -3.83
N SER A 59 8.43 -5.01 -2.86
CA SER A 59 7.08 -5.59 -2.90
C SER A 59 6.29 -5.35 -1.62
N ILE A 60 4.97 -5.23 -1.77
CA ILE A 60 3.99 -5.01 -0.68
C ILE A 60 3.25 -6.32 -0.33
N GLU A 61 3.51 -7.41 -1.07
CA GLU A 61 2.88 -8.71 -0.80
C GLU A 61 3.49 -9.35 0.43
N ALA A 62 2.69 -9.57 1.48
CA ALA A 62 3.13 -10.43 2.58
C ALA A 62 3.45 -11.79 1.98
N ASN A 63 4.64 -12.31 2.27
CA ASN A 63 5.15 -13.57 1.74
C ASN A 63 4.34 -14.76 2.27
N ASP A 64 3.08 -14.87 1.87
CA ASP A 64 2.33 -16.12 1.90
C ASP A 64 2.82 -16.88 0.67
N GLN A 65 3.74 -17.81 0.92
CA GLN A 65 4.15 -18.77 -0.08
C GLN A 65 2.91 -19.42 -0.67
N VAL A 66 2.67 -19.19 -1.96
CA VAL A 66 2.04 -20.07 -2.97
C VAL A 66 1.34 -19.19 -4.02
N SER A 67 2.05 -18.88 -5.11
CA SER A 67 1.66 -19.26 -6.48
C SER A 67 2.30 -18.37 -7.54
N LEU A 68 3.31 -18.95 -8.19
CA LEU A 68 3.62 -18.84 -9.62
C LEU A 68 3.66 -17.45 -10.24
N ASN A 69 4.91 -17.03 -10.54
CA ASN A 69 5.28 -16.37 -11.79
C ASN A 69 4.31 -15.29 -12.27
N GLN A 70 4.37 -14.10 -11.70
CA GLN A 70 4.04 -12.93 -12.50
C GLN A 70 5.06 -11.82 -12.25
N SER A 71 5.87 -11.66 -13.28
CA SER A 71 6.94 -10.71 -13.48
C SER A 71 6.50 -9.28 -13.17
N PHE A 72 6.79 -8.80 -11.97
CA PHE A 72 6.71 -7.37 -11.65
C PHE A 72 8.03 -6.85 -11.07
N ALA A 73 9.13 -7.19 -11.72
CA ALA A 73 10.44 -6.55 -11.49
C ALA A 73 10.56 -5.16 -12.16
N ASN A 74 9.46 -4.51 -12.55
CA ASN A 74 9.49 -3.28 -13.37
C ASN A 74 8.52 -2.18 -12.91
N VAL A 75 8.38 -2.02 -11.59
CA VAL A 75 7.52 -0.96 -11.03
C VAL A 75 8.35 0.21 -10.48
N ARG A 76 9.61 -0.01 -10.09
CA ARG A 76 10.48 1.04 -9.51
C ARG A 76 10.83 2.18 -10.47
N ASP A 77 10.89 1.93 -11.78
CA ASP A 77 11.26 2.98 -12.76
C ASP A 77 10.06 3.64 -13.47
N LYS A 78 8.83 3.13 -13.29
CA LYS A 78 7.64 3.68 -13.99
C LYS A 78 6.62 4.37 -13.09
N LEU A 79 6.58 4.08 -11.79
CA LEU A 79 5.60 4.73 -10.90
C LEU A 79 6.02 6.12 -10.39
N PHE A 80 7.28 6.53 -10.61
CA PHE A 80 7.73 7.89 -10.28
C PHE A 80 7.59 8.90 -11.42
N ILE A 81 7.20 8.47 -12.62
CA ILE A 81 7.19 9.35 -13.80
C ILE A 81 5.82 9.99 -14.04
N ASP A 82 4.72 9.26 -13.82
CA ASP A 82 3.39 9.83 -14.01
C ASP A 82 2.71 10.05 -12.67
N LYS A 83 2.87 11.29 -12.21
CA LYS A 83 2.15 11.90 -11.09
C LYS A 83 0.67 12.09 -11.49
N PHE A 84 -0.09 11.01 -11.72
CA PHE A 84 -1.53 11.01 -11.98
C PHE A 84 -2.20 9.71 -11.50
#